data_AF-A0AAV4IQJ7-F1
#
_entry.id   AF-A0AAV4IQJ7-F1
#
_cell.length_a   1.000
_cell.length_b   1.000
_cell.length_c   1.000
_cell.angle_alpha   90.00
_cell.angle_beta   90.00
_cell.angle_gamma   90.00
#
_symmetry.space_group_name_H-M   'P 1'
#
loop_
_entity.id
_entity.type
_entity.pdbx_description
1 polymer ?
#
loop_
_entity_poly.entity_id
_entity_poly.type
_entity_poly.pdbx_seq_one_letter_code
_entity_poly.pdbx_strand_id
1 'polypeptide(L)'
;MIYVSRERTMMFVALQVHPHHTPGELSLSDYQSERNSTVLTAYETFNRELAIELGAEPSVAAEDAKAFVDMQQELLKDEVEPSAKYQEFSETTLKDLYANADCTWLGVPQTITALFGLTNITLKTDERVATFDRKVTKRLEDIKAILETKSERQIRNYFGFLHAQQYALYTSRMRQLYYTLEKVNI
;
A
#
# COMPACT_ATOMS: atom_id res chain seq x y z
N MET A 1 -9.47 2.67 0.79
CA MET A 1 -10.30 2.05 1.84
C MET A 1 -11.72 1.81 1.32
N ILE A 2 -12.26 0.61 1.52
CA ILE A 2 -13.53 0.11 0.98
C ILE A 2 -14.44 -0.35 2.13
N TYR A 3 -15.74 -0.11 2.03
CA TYR A 3 -16.74 -0.57 2.99
C TYR A 3 -17.70 -1.54 2.35
N VAL A 4 -18.17 -2.53 3.10
CA VAL A 4 -19.37 -3.28 2.70
C VAL A 4 -20.36 -3.24 3.86
N SER A 5 -21.61 -2.88 3.57
CA SER A 5 -22.66 -2.73 4.58
C SER A 5 -23.78 -3.74 4.36
N ARG A 6 -24.17 -4.42 5.44
CA ARG A 6 -25.35 -5.30 5.50
C ARG A 6 -26.22 -4.86 6.66
N GLU A 7 -27.46 -4.43 6.38
CA GLU A 7 -28.51 -4.10 7.37
C GLU A 7 -27.99 -3.52 8.70
N ARG A 8 -27.29 -2.36 8.63
CA ARG A 8 -26.72 -1.60 9.78
C ARG A 8 -25.39 -2.08 10.34
N THR A 9 -24.77 -3.11 9.78
CA THR A 9 -23.39 -3.52 10.11
C THR A 9 -22.47 -3.06 8.99
N MET A 10 -21.71 -1.97 9.22
CA MET A 10 -20.61 -1.59 8.33
C MET A 10 -19.39 -2.42 8.71
N MET A 11 -18.87 -3.21 7.78
CA MET A 11 -17.61 -3.91 7.96
C MET A 11 -16.54 -3.25 7.08
N PHE A 12 -15.43 -2.93 7.70
CA PHE A 12 -14.35 -2.13 7.12
C PHE A 12 -13.40 -3.06 6.35
N VAL A 13 -13.27 -2.86 5.04
CA VAL A 13 -12.20 -3.48 4.24
C VAL A 13 -11.31 -2.38 3.72
N ALA A 14 -10.29 -2.02 4.49
CA ALA A 14 -9.25 -1.14 3.99
C ALA A 14 -8.41 -1.89 2.93
N LEU A 15 -8.84 -1.83 1.67
CA LEU A 15 -7.91 -1.85 0.53
C LEU A 15 -7.14 -0.54 0.63
N GLN A 16 -6.08 -0.62 1.41
CA GLN A 16 -5.12 0.42 1.67
C GLN A 16 -3.86 0.01 0.92
N VAL A 17 -3.51 0.78 -0.10
CA VAL A 17 -2.23 0.58 -0.81
C VAL A 17 -1.06 0.98 0.11
N HIS A 18 -1.36 1.77 1.14
CA HIS A 18 -0.47 2.09 2.26
C HIS A 18 -1.12 1.68 3.59
N PRO A 19 -0.50 0.77 4.38
CA PRO A 19 -0.98 0.45 5.71
C PRO A 19 -0.87 1.68 6.63
N HIS A 20 -1.93 2.02 7.37
CA HIS A 20 -1.84 3.05 8.41
C HIS A 20 -0.79 2.67 9.46
N HIS A 21 0.23 3.53 9.62
CA HIS A 21 1.24 3.50 10.66
C HIS A 21 2.05 2.21 10.70
N THR A 22 2.79 1.95 9.62
CA THR A 22 4.02 1.18 9.78
C THR A 22 5.08 2.03 10.49
N PRO A 23 5.81 1.48 11.48
CA PRO A 23 6.97 2.15 12.03
C PRO A 23 7.92 2.57 10.90
N GLY A 24 8.13 3.89 10.75
CA GLY A 24 9.14 4.44 9.82
C GLY A 24 8.55 4.86 8.48
N GLU A 25 7.22 4.92 8.40
CA GLU A 25 6.49 5.49 7.28
C GLU A 25 6.84 6.97 7.11
N LEU A 26 7.30 7.34 5.91
CA LEU A 26 7.55 8.73 5.55
C LEU A 26 6.24 9.46 5.28
N SER A 27 6.26 10.79 5.37
CA SER A 27 5.12 11.62 4.97
C SER A 27 4.93 11.60 3.45
N LEU A 28 3.74 11.93 2.96
CA LEU A 28 3.51 12.08 1.52
C LEU A 28 4.49 13.08 0.88
N SER A 29 4.77 14.19 1.58
CA SER A 29 5.73 15.20 1.15
C SER A 29 7.15 14.65 1.00
N ASP A 30 7.55 13.67 1.81
CA ASP A 30 8.87 13.06 1.68
C ASP A 30 8.96 12.20 0.41
N TYR A 31 7.91 11.43 0.09
CA TYR A 31 7.85 10.67 -1.16
C TYR A 31 7.77 11.55 -2.40
N GLN A 32 7.23 12.76 -2.27
CA GLN A 32 7.17 13.77 -3.33
C GLN A 32 8.44 14.64 -3.41
N SER A 33 9.38 14.48 -2.48
CA SER A 33 10.67 15.18 -2.49
C SER A 33 11.61 14.67 -3.58
N GLU A 34 12.70 15.40 -3.81
CA GLU A 34 13.75 14.96 -4.74
C GLU A 34 14.32 13.59 -4.33
N ARG A 35 14.59 12.71 -5.30
CA ARG A 35 15.03 11.32 -5.06
C ARG A 35 16.26 11.18 -4.17
N ASN A 36 17.13 12.18 -4.20
CA ASN A 36 18.38 12.28 -3.45
C ASN A 36 18.22 13.03 -2.13
N SER A 37 16.98 13.30 -1.67
CA SER A 37 16.75 13.89 -0.36
C SER A 37 17.35 13.00 0.74
N THR A 38 17.81 13.64 1.81
CA THR A 38 18.41 12.93 2.95
C THR A 38 17.45 11.90 3.54
N VAL A 39 16.15 12.24 3.60
CA VAL A 39 15.10 11.38 4.13
C VAL A 39 14.90 10.14 3.26
N LEU A 40 14.74 10.29 1.94
CA LEU A 40 14.57 9.15 1.04
C LEU A 40 15.81 8.26 0.96
N THR A 41 17.01 8.86 1.03
CA THR A 41 18.27 8.12 1.06
C THR A 41 18.41 7.29 2.35
N ALA A 42 18.01 7.86 3.49
CA ALA A 42 17.98 7.15 4.76
C ALA A 42 16.93 6.02 4.75
N TYR A 43 15.77 6.26 4.16
CA TYR A 43 14.71 5.26 4.02
C TYR A 43 15.11 4.11 3.10
N GLU A 44 15.76 4.38 1.97
CA GLU A 44 16.34 3.35 1.11
C GLU A 44 17.40 2.53 1.86
N THR A 45 18.27 3.20 2.61
CA THR A 45 19.30 2.54 3.43
C THR A 45 18.66 1.62 4.46
N PHE A 46 17.61 2.08 5.16
CA PHE A 46 16.85 1.27 6.09
C PHE A 46 16.30 -0.01 5.42
N ASN A 47 15.68 0.12 4.25
CA ASN A 47 15.13 -1.03 3.51
C ASN A 47 16.23 -1.99 3.05
N ARG A 48 17.37 -1.48 2.59
CA ARG A 48 18.53 -2.31 2.24
C ARG A 48 19.00 -3.14 3.43
N GLU A 49 19.21 -2.50 4.58
CA GLU A 49 19.68 -3.18 5.78
C GLU A 49 18.63 -4.17 6.32
N LEU A 50 17.34 -3.86 6.20
CA LEU A 50 16.26 -4.77 6.54
C LEU A 50 16.28 -6.03 5.65
N ALA A 51 16.48 -5.88 4.34
CA ALA A 51 16.59 -7.02 3.43
C ALA A 51 17.81 -7.89 3.76
N ILE A 52 18.96 -7.28 4.08
CA ILE A 52 20.18 -8.01 4.49
C ILE A 52 19.92 -8.81 5.77
N GLU A 53 19.27 -8.20 6.76
CA GLU A 53 18.92 -8.88 8.02
C GLU A 53 17.98 -10.07 7.79
N LEU A 54 17.13 -9.99 6.76
CA LEU A 54 16.24 -11.07 6.32
C LEU A 54 16.93 -12.11 5.41
N GLY A 55 18.24 -11.97 5.17
CA GLY A 55 19.07 -12.95 4.46
C GLY A 55 19.29 -12.64 2.98
N ALA A 56 18.98 -11.44 2.50
CA ALA A 56 19.30 -11.04 1.14
C ALA A 56 20.81 -10.74 0.98
N GLU A 57 21.36 -11.09 -0.19
CA GLU A 57 22.72 -10.70 -0.56
C GLU A 57 22.86 -9.17 -0.64
N PRO A 58 23.94 -8.56 -0.13
CA PRO A 58 24.03 -7.09 -0.03
C PRO A 58 23.85 -6.32 -1.34
N SER A 59 24.39 -6.83 -2.46
CA SER A 59 24.24 -6.20 -3.77
C SER A 59 22.79 -6.25 -4.26
N VAL A 60 22.12 -7.40 -4.06
CA VAL A 60 20.72 -7.61 -4.39
C VAL A 60 19.81 -6.75 -3.52
N ALA A 61 20.09 -6.69 -2.21
CA ALA A 61 19.35 -5.87 -1.26
C ALA A 61 19.39 -4.38 -1.63
N ALA A 62 20.53 -3.88 -2.12
CA ALA A 62 20.65 -2.49 -2.55
C ALA A 62 19.78 -2.18 -3.78
N GLU A 63 19.82 -3.05 -4.79
CA GLU A 63 18.99 -2.90 -5.99
C GLU A 63 17.49 -2.98 -5.67
N ASP A 64 17.10 -3.95 -4.84
CA ASP A 64 15.70 -4.18 -4.49
C ASP A 64 15.15 -3.07 -3.58
N ALA A 65 15.94 -2.55 -2.63
CA ALA A 65 15.56 -1.41 -1.80
C ALA A 65 15.40 -0.13 -2.62
N LYS A 66 16.30 0.12 -3.57
CA LYS A 66 16.18 1.25 -4.51
C LYS A 66 14.90 1.13 -5.33
N ALA A 67 14.64 -0.03 -5.94
CA ALA A 67 13.45 -0.26 -6.75
C ALA A 67 12.15 -0.12 -5.93
N PHE A 68 12.17 -0.52 -4.66
CA PHE A 68 11.07 -0.34 -3.73
C PHE A 68 10.74 1.13 -3.49
N VAL A 69 11.74 1.96 -3.14
CA VAL A 69 11.55 3.40 -2.91
C VAL A 69 11.12 4.12 -4.19
N ASP A 70 11.73 3.79 -5.33
CA ASP A 70 11.34 4.35 -6.63
C ASP A 70 9.86 4.07 -6.94
N MET A 71 9.42 2.84 -6.69
CA MET A 71 8.02 2.44 -6.90
C MET A 71 7.06 3.17 -5.95
N GLN A 72 7.43 3.40 -4.68
CA GLN A 72 6.61 4.21 -3.78
C GLN A 72 6.50 5.66 -4.25
N GLN A 73 7.59 6.27 -4.71
CA GLN A 73 7.54 7.63 -5.25
C GLN A 73 6.65 7.71 -6.50
N GLU A 74 6.74 6.76 -7.42
CA GLU A 74 5.88 6.71 -8.60
C GLU A 74 4.39 6.59 -8.22
N LEU A 75 4.07 5.72 -7.25
CA LEU A 75 2.69 5.54 -6.79
C LEU A 75 2.16 6.81 -6.10
N LEU A 76 2.99 7.53 -5.35
CA LEU A 76 2.59 8.66 -4.50
C LEU A 76 2.78 10.05 -5.15
N LYS A 77 3.39 10.11 -6.34
CA LYS A 77 3.79 11.36 -7.00
C LYS A 77 2.64 12.37 -7.12
N ASP A 78 1.46 11.90 -7.52
CA ASP A 78 0.28 12.73 -7.76
C ASP A 78 -0.78 12.57 -6.66
N GLU A 79 -0.43 11.89 -5.56
CA GLU A 79 -1.32 11.74 -4.42
C GLU A 79 -1.43 13.08 -3.67
N VAL A 80 -2.60 13.33 -3.08
CA VAL A 80 -2.88 14.55 -2.32
C VAL A 80 -3.32 14.11 -0.95
N GLU A 81 -2.74 14.73 0.09
CA GLU A 81 -3.14 14.49 1.47
C GLU A 81 -4.66 14.64 1.60
N PRO A 82 -5.36 13.65 2.19
CA PRO A 82 -6.80 13.75 2.40
C PRO A 82 -7.09 14.98 3.27
N SER A 83 -7.60 16.06 2.67
CA SER A 83 -8.04 17.18 3.48
C SER A 83 -9.22 16.71 4.36
N ALA A 84 -9.22 17.09 5.64
CA ALA A 84 -10.27 16.72 6.60
C ALA A 84 -11.71 17.10 6.18
N LYS A 85 -11.89 17.85 5.08
CA LYS A 85 -13.17 18.32 4.55
C LYS A 85 -13.75 17.47 3.40
N TYR A 86 -13.02 16.50 2.85
CA TYR A 86 -13.48 15.67 1.73
C TYR A 86 -13.34 14.18 2.03
N GLN A 87 -14.03 13.68 3.05
CA GLN A 87 -14.44 12.27 3.02
C GLN A 87 -15.76 12.18 2.23
N GLU A 88 -15.65 12.41 0.92
CA GLU A 88 -16.76 12.16 0.03
C GLU A 88 -16.78 10.68 -0.34
N PHE A 89 -17.74 9.95 0.22
CA PHE A 89 -17.93 8.55 -0.11
C PHE A 89 -18.60 8.42 -1.48
N SER A 90 -18.14 7.46 -2.29
CA SER A 90 -18.87 6.97 -3.45
C SER A 90 -19.48 5.62 -3.10
N GLU A 91 -20.78 5.44 -3.33
CA GLU A 91 -21.43 4.14 -3.19
C GLU A 91 -21.50 3.44 -4.56
N THR A 92 -21.23 2.14 -4.56
CA THR A 92 -21.37 1.21 -5.67
C THR A 92 -21.90 -0.13 -5.16
N THR A 93 -21.99 -1.15 -6.01
CA THR A 93 -22.36 -2.51 -5.60
C THR A 93 -21.25 -3.49 -5.96
N LEU A 94 -21.21 -4.66 -5.31
CA LEU A 94 -20.28 -5.71 -5.73
C LEU A 94 -20.47 -6.10 -7.19
N LYS A 95 -21.71 -6.14 -7.67
CA LYS A 95 -22.06 -6.39 -9.07
C LYS A 95 -21.42 -5.36 -10.00
N ASP A 96 -21.49 -4.09 -9.66
CA ASP A 96 -20.90 -3.02 -10.47
C ASP A 96 -19.36 -3.09 -10.46
N LEU A 97 -18.76 -3.47 -9.32
CA LEU A 97 -17.32 -3.74 -9.25
C LEU A 97 -16.91 -4.96 -10.08
N TYR A 98 -17.72 -6.03 -10.13
CA TYR A 98 -17.49 -7.17 -11.02
C TYR A 98 -17.64 -6.80 -12.50
N ALA A 99 -18.46 -5.80 -12.83
CA ALA A 99 -18.61 -5.31 -14.20
C ALA A 99 -17.51 -4.32 -14.61
N ASN A 100 -16.76 -3.77 -13.65
CA ASN A 100 -15.69 -2.80 -13.91
C ASN A 100 -14.35 -3.51 -14.20
N ALA A 101 -13.83 -3.32 -15.42
CA ALA A 101 -12.56 -3.89 -15.86
C ALA A 101 -11.39 -3.47 -14.95
N ASP A 102 -11.40 -2.23 -14.45
CA ASP A 102 -10.36 -1.66 -13.59
C ASP A 102 -10.39 -2.21 -12.16
N CYS A 103 -11.50 -2.82 -11.74
CA CYS A 103 -11.61 -3.50 -10.45
C CYS A 103 -11.32 -4.99 -10.56
N THR A 104 -11.62 -5.60 -11.72
CA THR A 104 -11.49 -7.05 -11.91
C THR A 104 -10.07 -7.50 -12.22
N TRP A 105 -9.24 -6.69 -12.89
CA TRP A 105 -7.83 -7.08 -13.14
C TRP A 105 -7.03 -7.24 -11.84
N LEU A 106 -7.29 -6.39 -10.84
CA LEU A 106 -6.68 -6.47 -9.51
C LEU A 106 -7.40 -7.49 -8.60
N GLY A 107 -8.49 -8.09 -9.09
CA GLY A 107 -9.29 -9.03 -8.32
C GLY A 107 -9.95 -8.39 -7.09
N VAL A 108 -10.30 -7.10 -7.15
CA VAL A 108 -10.91 -6.38 -6.01
C VAL A 108 -12.20 -7.04 -5.53
N PRO A 109 -13.18 -7.38 -6.39
CA PRO A 109 -14.41 -8.07 -5.96
C PRO A 109 -14.14 -9.43 -5.29
N GLN A 110 -13.18 -10.19 -5.83
CA GLN A 110 -12.77 -11.50 -5.31
C GLN A 110 -12.08 -11.35 -3.95
N THR A 111 -11.22 -10.34 -3.81
CA THR A 111 -10.53 -10.03 -2.55
C THR A 111 -11.52 -9.64 -1.47
N ILE A 112 -12.50 -8.78 -1.79
CA ILE A 112 -13.59 -8.43 -0.84
C ILE A 112 -14.34 -9.70 -0.42
N THR A 113 -14.75 -10.54 -1.39
CA THR A 113 -15.45 -11.79 -1.10
C THR A 113 -14.63 -12.75 -0.25
N ALA A 114 -13.34 -12.91 -0.54
CA ALA A 114 -12.44 -13.78 0.21
C ALA A 114 -12.25 -13.30 1.66
N LEU A 115 -12.08 -11.99 1.88
CA LEU A 115 -11.91 -11.42 3.21
C LEU A 115 -13.15 -11.62 4.10
N PHE A 116 -14.36 -11.46 3.54
CA PHE A 116 -15.60 -11.78 4.27
C PHE A 116 -15.80 -13.29 4.45
N GLY A 117 -15.28 -14.10 3.54
CA GLY A 117 -15.21 -15.55 3.69
C GLY A 117 -14.41 -15.97 4.93
N LEU A 118 -13.35 -15.24 5.30
CA LEU A 118 -12.57 -15.51 6.53
C LEU A 118 -13.40 -15.35 7.81
N THR A 119 -14.48 -14.57 7.77
CA THR A 119 -15.40 -14.35 8.90
C THR A 119 -16.71 -15.15 8.76
N ASN A 120 -16.76 -16.13 7.85
CA ASN A 120 -17.96 -16.91 7.50
C ASN A 120 -19.14 -16.05 7.02
N ILE A 121 -18.87 -14.87 6.43
CA ILE A 121 -19.90 -14.02 5.82
C ILE A 121 -19.88 -14.24 4.31
N THR A 122 -20.99 -14.71 3.76
CA THR A 122 -21.20 -14.80 2.31
C THR A 122 -21.83 -13.50 1.80
N LEU A 123 -21.12 -12.80 0.92
CA LEU A 123 -21.60 -11.59 0.27
C LEU A 123 -22.45 -11.92 -0.96
N LYS A 124 -23.55 -11.19 -1.14
CA LYS A 124 -24.35 -11.24 -2.37
C LYS A 124 -23.85 -10.18 -3.36
N THR A 125 -24.12 -10.36 -4.65
CA THR A 125 -23.66 -9.41 -5.68
C THR A 125 -24.30 -8.03 -5.57
N ASP A 126 -25.48 -7.91 -4.96
CA ASP A 126 -26.18 -6.63 -4.74
C ASP A 126 -25.77 -5.91 -3.44
N GLU A 127 -24.82 -6.46 -2.68
CA GLU A 127 -24.31 -5.81 -1.48
C GLU A 127 -23.65 -4.47 -1.85
N ARG A 128 -23.96 -3.44 -1.05
CA ARG A 128 -23.44 -2.09 -1.26
C ARG A 128 -21.99 -2.00 -0.81
N VAL A 129 -21.19 -1.37 -1.65
CA VAL A 129 -19.78 -1.13 -1.42
C VAL A 129 -19.54 0.37 -1.44
N ALA A 130 -18.95 0.95 -0.40
CA ALA A 130 -18.56 2.36 -0.42
C ALA A 130 -17.04 2.51 -0.56
N THR A 131 -16.60 3.48 -1.35
CA THR A 131 -15.19 3.85 -1.49
C THR A 131 -14.97 5.26 -0.97
N PHE A 132 -13.83 5.48 -0.30
CA PHE A 132 -13.42 6.80 0.19
C PHE A 132 -12.80 7.71 -0.87
N ASP A 133 -12.67 7.20 -2.09
CA ASP A 133 -12.09 7.91 -3.20
C ASP A 133 -13.10 7.88 -4.36
N ARG A 134 -13.65 9.06 -4.71
CA ARG A 134 -14.52 9.22 -5.88
C ARG A 134 -13.79 8.90 -7.19
N LYS A 135 -12.46 8.95 -7.18
CA LYS A 135 -11.58 8.63 -8.31
C LYS A 135 -10.96 7.24 -8.18
N VAL A 136 -11.51 6.35 -7.35
CA VAL A 136 -10.95 4.99 -7.14
C VAL A 136 -10.67 4.26 -8.45
N THR A 137 -11.55 4.35 -9.45
CA THR A 137 -11.33 3.74 -10.77
C THR A 137 -10.10 4.34 -11.46
N LYS A 138 -10.00 5.67 -11.49
CA LYS A 138 -8.86 6.37 -12.08
C LYS A 138 -7.56 6.05 -11.34
N ARG A 139 -7.61 5.98 -10.01
CA ARG A 139 -6.47 5.59 -9.18
C ARG A 139 -6.02 4.16 -9.48
N LEU A 140 -6.96 3.24 -9.66
CA LEU A 140 -6.66 1.86 -10.05
C LEU A 140 -6.04 1.78 -11.45
N GLU A 141 -6.51 2.58 -12.41
CA GLU A 141 -5.88 2.69 -13.74
C GLU A 141 -4.44 3.19 -13.64
N ASP A 142 -4.19 4.24 -12.84
CA ASP A 142 -2.86 4.83 -12.69
C ASP A 142 -1.90 3.84 -12.00
N ILE A 143 -2.37 3.13 -10.96
CA ILE A 143 -1.63 2.04 -10.33
C ILE A 143 -1.33 0.94 -11.34
N LYS A 144 -2.32 0.52 -12.13
CA LYS A 144 -2.15 -0.51 -13.16
C LYS A 144 -1.06 -0.13 -14.14
N ALA A 145 -1.10 1.08 -14.67
CA ALA A 145 -0.11 1.59 -15.60
C ALA A 145 1.31 1.55 -15.01
N ILE A 146 1.47 1.90 -13.73
CA ILE A 146 2.76 1.80 -13.03
C ILE A 146 3.19 0.33 -12.92
N LEU A 147 2.32 -0.56 -12.45
CA LEU A 147 2.64 -1.98 -12.26
C LEU A 147 3.03 -2.68 -13.55
N GLU A 148 2.39 -2.35 -14.68
CA GLU A 148 2.71 -2.92 -16.00
C GLU A 148 4.13 -2.54 -16.49
N THR A 149 4.74 -1.48 -15.95
CA THR A 149 6.13 -1.13 -16.24
C THR A 149 7.15 -1.89 -15.38
N LYS A 150 6.70 -2.65 -14.37
CA LYS A 150 7.58 -3.33 -13.41
C LYS A 150 7.69 -4.81 -13.71
N SER A 151 8.86 -5.38 -13.43
CA SER A 151 9.04 -6.83 -13.45
C SER A 151 8.27 -7.50 -12.31
N GLU A 152 7.91 -8.76 -12.48
CA GLU A 152 7.25 -9.56 -11.44
C GLU A 152 8.06 -9.57 -10.13
N ARG A 153 9.39 -9.63 -10.23
CA ARG A 153 10.29 -9.55 -9.08
C ARG A 153 10.14 -8.22 -8.32
N GLN A 154 10.11 -7.09 -9.02
CA GLN A 154 9.93 -5.77 -8.38
C GLN A 154 8.59 -5.66 -7.67
N ILE A 155 7.52 -6.16 -8.28
CA ILE A 155 6.18 -6.16 -7.67
C ILE A 155 6.16 -7.04 -6.41
N ARG A 156 6.71 -8.26 -6.48
CA ARG A 156 6.80 -9.16 -5.32
C ARG A 156 7.66 -8.55 -4.20
N ASN A 157 8.79 -7.95 -4.55
CA ASN A 157 9.67 -7.30 -3.58
C ASN A 157 8.99 -6.08 -2.94
N TYR A 158 8.21 -5.31 -3.70
CA TYR A 158 7.45 -4.19 -3.15
C TYR A 158 6.51 -4.63 -2.01
N PHE A 159 5.67 -5.64 -2.26
CA PHE A 159 4.81 -6.18 -1.21
C PHE A 159 5.58 -6.91 -0.11
N GLY A 160 6.71 -7.54 -0.44
CA GLY A 160 7.62 -8.14 0.53
C GLY A 160 8.20 -7.13 1.52
N PHE A 161 8.63 -5.96 1.05
CA PHE A 161 9.11 -4.86 1.90
C PHE A 161 7.98 -4.30 2.76
N LEU A 162 6.81 -4.00 2.19
CA LEU A 162 5.65 -3.55 2.96
C LEU A 162 5.31 -4.52 4.10
N HIS A 163 5.36 -5.82 3.82
CA HIS A 163 5.14 -6.84 4.84
C HIS A 163 6.26 -6.86 5.87
N ALA A 164 7.53 -6.90 5.45
CA ALA A 164 8.69 -6.94 6.33
C ALA A 164 8.76 -5.74 7.29
N GLN A 165 8.38 -4.54 6.82
CA GLN A 165 8.35 -3.32 7.62
C GLN A 165 7.40 -3.41 8.81
N GLN A 166 6.29 -4.15 8.70
CA GLN A 166 5.37 -4.41 9.83
C GLN A 166 6.06 -5.18 10.97
N TYR A 167 7.15 -5.89 10.67
CA TYR A 167 7.93 -6.69 11.61
C TYR A 167 9.28 -6.06 11.95
N ALA A 168 9.55 -4.82 11.52
CA ALA A 168 10.83 -4.14 11.76
C ALA A 168 11.14 -3.88 13.25
N LEU A 169 10.20 -4.14 14.16
CA LEU A 169 10.43 -4.04 15.60
C LEU A 169 10.71 -5.37 16.30
N TYR A 170 10.78 -6.49 15.56
CA TYR A 170 10.82 -7.83 16.16
C TYR A 170 12.20 -8.20 16.70
N THR A 171 13.28 -7.88 15.98
CA THR A 171 14.65 -8.16 16.45
C THR A 171 15.30 -6.90 17.02
N SER A 172 16.28 -7.07 17.90
CA SER A 172 17.07 -5.94 18.41
C SER A 172 17.80 -5.20 17.29
N ARG A 173 18.24 -5.91 16.25
CA ARG A 173 18.91 -5.32 15.09
C ARG A 173 17.93 -4.52 14.22
N MET A 174 16.76 -5.07 13.90
CA MET A 174 15.74 -4.34 13.14
C MET A 174 15.24 -3.09 13.90
N ARG A 175 15.07 -3.18 15.22
CA ARG A 175 14.75 -2.01 16.06
C ARG A 175 15.82 -0.91 15.99
N GLN A 176 17.10 -1.27 15.97
CA GLN A 176 18.18 -0.29 15.81
C GLN A 176 18.15 0.38 14.44
N LEU A 177 17.89 -0.38 13.38
CA LEU A 177 17.71 0.16 12.03
C LEU A 177 16.55 1.16 12.00
N TYR A 178 15.44 0.80 12.63
CA TYR A 178 14.27 1.66 12.78
C TYR A 178 14.58 2.99 13.50
N TYR A 179 15.21 2.94 14.68
CA TYR A 179 15.55 4.15 15.43
C TYR A 179 16.59 5.02 14.72
N THR A 180 17.40 4.44 13.84
CA THR A 180 18.31 5.21 12.98
C THR A 180 17.54 6.05 11.98
N LEU A 181 16.51 5.47 11.36
CA LEU A 181 15.63 6.17 10.43
C LEU A 181 14.83 7.27 11.14
N GLU A 182 14.24 6.98 12.30
CA GLU A 182 13.48 7.99 13.07
C GLU A 182 14.31 9.24 13.37
N LYS A 183 15.60 9.09 13.70
CA LYS A 183 16.47 10.24 13.98
C LYS A 183 16.72 11.16 12.80
N VAL A 184 16.55 10.66 11.57
CA VAL A 184 16.70 11.46 10.34
C VAL A 184 15.37 12.13 9.96
N ASN A 185 14.25 11.60 10.45
CA ASN A 185 12.89 12.06 10.14
C ASN A 185 12.34 13.09 11.17
N ILE A 186 13.20 13.62 12.05
CA ILE A 186 12.90 14.68 13.05
C ILE A 186 13.47 16.01 12.58
#